data_AF-A0A3N5U2S0-F1
#
_entry.id   AF-A0A3N5U2S0-F1
#
_cell.length_a   1.000
_cell.length_b   1.000
_cell.length_c   1.000
_cell.angle_alpha   90.00
_cell.angle_beta   90.00
_cell.angle_gamma   90.00
#
_symmetry.space_group_name_H-M   'P 1'
#
loop_
_entity.id
_entity.type
_entity.pdbx_description
1 polymer ?
#
loop_
_entity_poly.entity_id
_entity_poly.type
_entity_poly.pdbx_seq_one_letter_code
_entity_poly.pdbx_strand_id
1 'polypeptide(L)'
;MSDIIDALNNMFREKGEGRVEMPPKPGIHTRADAFIHAMPAYIPCMNAAGVKWISGYPENQKKKLPYISGLLILNDPDTGLPIAI
;
A
#
# COMPACT_ATOMS: atom_id res chain seq x y z
N MET A 1 -0.59 -9.33 16.28
CA MET A 1 -0.49 -10.31 15.15
C MET A 1 -1.87 -10.84 14.77
N SER A 2 -2.70 -11.26 15.74
CA SER A 2 -4.14 -11.56 15.54
C SER A 2 -4.87 -10.48 14.77
N ASP A 3 -4.75 -9.22 15.21
CA ASP A 3 -5.51 -8.10 14.63
C ASP A 3 -5.18 -7.86 13.15
N ILE A 4 -3.93 -8.15 12.75
CA ILE A 4 -3.49 -8.08 11.36
C ILE A 4 -4.14 -9.20 10.54
N ILE A 5 -4.18 -10.42 11.09
CA ILE A 5 -4.80 -11.58 10.45
C ILE A 5 -6.30 -11.32 10.26
N ASP A 6 -6.98 -10.82 11.27
CA ASP A 6 -8.41 -10.51 11.21
C ASP A 6 -8.72 -9.39 10.21
N ALA A 7 -7.92 -8.33 10.19
CA ALA A 7 -8.03 -7.27 9.19
C ALA A 7 -7.82 -7.81 7.76
N LEU A 8 -6.82 -8.69 7.55
CA LEU A 8 -6.57 -9.32 6.25
C LEU A 8 -7.71 -10.25 5.83
N ASN A 9 -8.25 -11.04 6.76
CA ASN A 9 -9.39 -11.92 6.48
C ASN A 9 -10.59 -11.13 5.95
N ASN A 10 -10.92 -10.01 6.60
CA ASN A 10 -11.98 -9.12 6.15
C ASN A 10 -11.65 -8.49 4.78
N MET A 11 -10.45 -7.92 4.61
CA MET A 11 -10.02 -7.31 3.35
C MET A 11 -10.07 -8.29 2.17
N PHE A 12 -9.57 -9.53 2.34
CA PHE A 12 -9.58 -10.52 1.27
C PHE A 12 -10.99 -11.01 0.92
N ARG A 13 -11.90 -11.10 1.91
CA ARG A 13 -13.32 -11.38 1.67
C ARG A 13 -13.95 -10.29 0.79
N GLU A 14 -13.82 -9.02 1.18
CA GLU A 14 -14.35 -7.88 0.40
C GLU A 14 -13.78 -7.85 -1.01
N LYS A 15 -12.48 -8.10 -1.15
CA LYS A 15 -11.81 -8.17 -2.44
C LYS A 15 -12.36 -9.30 -3.32
N GLY A 16 -12.53 -10.49 -2.75
CA GLY A 16 -13.11 -11.64 -3.46
C GLY A 16 -14.53 -11.40 -3.94
N GLU A 17 -15.27 -10.56 -3.23
CA GLU A 17 -16.65 -10.16 -3.57
C GLU A 17 -16.72 -8.88 -4.43
N GLY A 18 -15.57 -8.34 -4.88
CA GLY A 18 -15.52 -7.18 -5.77
C GLY A 18 -15.92 -5.86 -5.10
N ARG A 19 -15.90 -5.77 -3.77
CA ARG A 19 -16.33 -4.60 -2.98
C ARG A 19 -15.21 -3.65 -2.59
N VAL A 20 -14.08 -3.70 -3.28
CA VAL A 20 -12.92 -2.83 -3.03
C VAL A 20 -12.53 -2.09 -4.31
N GLU A 21 -12.03 -0.86 -4.16
CA GLU A 21 -11.31 -0.19 -5.23
C GLU A 21 -9.81 -0.44 -5.00
N MET A 22 -9.18 -1.19 -5.91
CA MET A 22 -7.78 -1.56 -5.80
C MET A 22 -7.18 -1.69 -7.21
N PRO A 23 -6.83 -0.56 -7.85
CA PRO A 23 -6.31 -0.57 -9.21
C PRO A 23 -4.94 -1.28 -9.29
N PRO A 24 -4.49 -1.67 -10.49
CA PRO A 24 -3.12 -2.13 -10.70
C PRO A 24 -2.12 -1.12 -10.14
N LYS A 25 -1.04 -1.60 -9.52
CA LYS A 25 0.00 -0.72 -8.95
C LYS A 25 0.74 0.04 -10.07
N PRO A 26 0.58 1.37 -10.25
CA PRO A 26 1.46 2.13 -11.14
C PRO A 26 2.88 2.15 -10.58
N GLY A 27 3.88 2.15 -11.47
CA GLY A 27 5.28 2.06 -11.07
C GLY A 27 6.24 2.77 -12.01
N ILE A 28 7.34 3.26 -11.43
CA ILE A 28 8.52 3.74 -12.17
C ILE A 28 9.74 2.89 -11.83
N HIS A 29 10.64 2.75 -12.81
CA HIS A 29 11.86 1.94 -12.69
C HIS A 29 13.07 2.85 -12.86
N THR A 30 13.66 3.26 -11.74
CA THR A 30 14.75 4.26 -11.76
C THR A 30 16.10 3.63 -12.10
N ARG A 31 16.27 2.32 -11.93
CA ARG A 31 17.46 1.52 -12.23
C ARG A 31 17.04 0.11 -12.69
N ALA A 32 17.98 -0.68 -13.20
CA ALA A 32 17.78 -2.11 -13.40
C ALA A 32 17.37 -2.76 -12.07
N ASP A 33 16.33 -3.59 -12.13
CA ASP A 33 15.77 -4.34 -10.99
C ASP A 33 15.30 -3.50 -9.79
N ALA A 34 15.12 -2.18 -9.97
CA ALA A 34 14.59 -1.28 -8.95
C ALA A 34 13.20 -0.76 -9.33
N PHE A 35 12.33 -0.59 -8.34
CA PHE A 35 10.98 -0.06 -8.55
C PHE A 35 10.61 0.98 -7.51
N ILE A 36 9.69 1.86 -7.88
CA ILE A 36 8.86 2.62 -6.95
C ILE A 36 7.41 2.49 -7.42
N HIS A 37 6.55 1.97 -6.55
CA HIS A 37 5.14 1.70 -6.83
C HIS A 37 4.23 2.56 -5.96
N ALA A 38 3.19 3.13 -6.57
CA ALA A 38 2.01 3.55 -5.83
C ALA A 38 1.05 2.37 -5.75
N MET A 39 0.50 2.12 -4.57
CA MET A 39 -0.49 1.07 -4.33
C MET A 39 -1.71 1.69 -3.63
N PRO A 40 -2.55 2.46 -4.35
CA PRO A 40 -3.76 3.03 -3.77
C PRO A 40 -4.83 1.95 -3.58
N ALA A 41 -5.64 2.11 -2.55
CA ALA A 41 -6.83 1.29 -2.34
C ALA A 41 -7.89 2.04 -1.52
N TYR A 42 -9.15 1.67 -1.73
CA TYR A 42 -10.28 2.02 -0.87
C TYR A 42 -11.06 0.75 -0.51
N ILE A 43 -11.27 0.54 0.79
CA ILE A 43 -12.02 -0.59 1.36
C ILE A 43 -13.19 -0.02 2.17
N PRO A 44 -14.41 0.06 1.58
CA PRO A 44 -15.56 0.73 2.20
C PRO A 44 -15.94 0.16 3.57
N CYS A 45 -15.96 -1.17 3.75
CA CYS A 45 -16.39 -1.77 5.02
C CYS A 45 -15.45 -1.45 6.20
N MET A 46 -14.23 -1.01 5.90
CA MET A 46 -13.21 -0.62 6.88
C MET A 46 -13.06 0.90 6.99
N ASN A 47 -13.82 1.69 6.22
CA ASN A 47 -13.65 3.13 6.02
C ASN A 47 -12.17 3.52 5.78
N ALA A 48 -11.48 2.73 4.96
CA ALA A 48 -10.03 2.84 4.79
C ALA A 48 -9.68 3.22 3.34
N ALA A 49 -9.26 4.47 3.14
CA ALA A 49 -8.73 4.98 1.88
C ALA A 49 -7.28 5.42 2.07
N GLY A 50 -6.42 5.13 1.10
CA GLY A 50 -5.03 5.57 1.15
C GLY A 50 -4.16 5.00 0.06
N VAL A 51 -2.86 5.27 0.18
CA VAL A 51 -1.85 4.78 -0.75
C VAL A 51 -0.61 4.33 0.00
N LYS A 52 -0.14 3.14 -0.33
CA LYS A 52 1.23 2.73 0.02
C LYS A 52 2.17 3.17 -1.10
N TRP A 53 3.09 4.07 -0.77
CA TRP A 53 4.19 4.48 -1.66
C TRP A 53 5.43 3.69 -1.29
N ILE A 54 5.79 2.69 -2.09
CA ILE A 54 6.78 1.68 -1.73
C ILE A 54 7.85 1.53 -2.81
N SER A 55 9.10 1.42 -2.39
CA SER A 55 10.25 1.24 -3.26
C SER A 55 11.01 -0.03 -2.93
N GLY A 56 11.67 -0.59 -3.94
CA GLY A 56 12.55 -1.74 -3.81
C GLY A 56 13.85 -1.53 -4.58
N TYR A 57 14.97 -1.62 -3.87
CA TYR A 57 16.32 -1.39 -4.40
C TYR A 57 17.27 -2.51 -3.93
N PRO A 58 17.47 -3.59 -4.73
CA PRO A 58 18.21 -4.78 -4.29
C PRO A 58 19.62 -4.45 -3.78
N GLU A 59 20.27 -3.48 -4.43
CA GLU A 59 21.62 -3.02 -4.14
C GLU A 59 21.78 -2.23 -2.83
N ASN A 60 20.69 -1.88 -2.15
CA ASN A 60 20.75 -1.13 -0.89
C ASN A 60 21.48 -1.89 0.23
N GLN A 61 21.48 -3.22 0.18
CA GLN A 61 22.22 -4.04 1.14
C GLN A 61 23.71 -3.70 1.16
N LYS A 62 24.32 -3.37 -0.01
CA LYS A 62 25.72 -2.94 -0.11
C LYS A 62 26.00 -1.62 0.61
N LYS A 63 24.95 -0.80 0.76
CA LYS A 63 24.99 0.50 1.44
C LYS A 63 24.53 0.41 2.90
N LYS A 64 24.26 -0.81 3.41
CA LYS A 64 23.64 -1.03 4.74
C LYS A 64 22.27 -0.36 4.89
N LEU A 65 21.52 -0.26 3.79
CA LEU A 65 20.16 0.28 3.76
C LEU A 65 19.14 -0.85 3.51
N PRO A 66 17.87 -0.69 3.94
CA PRO A 66 16.82 -1.66 3.65
C PRO A 66 16.59 -1.86 2.15
N TYR A 67 16.27 -3.10 1.76
CA TYR A 67 15.85 -3.40 0.38
C TYR A 67 14.54 -2.68 0.02
N ILE A 68 13.56 -2.77 0.92
CA ILE A 68 12.24 -2.17 0.78
C ILE A 68 12.13 -0.97 1.72
N SER A 69 11.64 0.15 1.21
CA SER A 69 11.32 1.33 2.00
C SER A 69 10.09 2.02 1.43
N GLY A 70 9.22 2.55 2.28
CA GLY A 70 8.01 3.22 1.85
C GLY A 70 7.24 3.87 2.99
N LEU A 71 6.20 4.61 2.60
CA LEU A 71 5.27 5.29 3.48
C LEU A 71 3.84 4.82 3.18
N LEU A 72 2.96 4.99 4.16
CA LEU A 72 1.52 4.78 4.00
C LEU A 72 0.82 6.10 4.28
N ILE A 73 0.14 6.64 3.28
CA ILE A 73 -0.71 7.82 3.47
C ILE A 73 -2.13 7.31 3.64
N LEU A 74 -2.80 7.73 4.71
CA LEU A 74 -4.22 7.49 4.93
C LEU A 74 -5.00 8.77 4.68
N ASN A 75 -6.14 8.66 4.02
CA ASN A 75 -7.07 9.74 3.76
C ASN A 75 -8.36 9.48 4.51
N ASP A 76 -8.97 10.53 5.04
CA ASP A 76 -10.37 10.52 5.45
C ASP A 76 -11.25 10.33 4.19
N PRO A 77 -12.04 9.25 4.07
CA PRO A 77 -12.87 9.00 2.89
C PRO A 77 -13.96 10.05 2.66
N ASP A 78 -14.40 10.77 3.70
CA ASP A 78 -15.47 11.76 3.59
C ASP A 78 -14.95 13.11 3.05
N THR A 79 -13.73 13.49 3.42
CA THR A 79 -13.15 14.80 3.07
C THR A 79 -11.99 14.74 2.08
N GLY A 80 -11.41 13.55 1.88
CA GLY A 80 -10.19 13.33 1.10
C GLY A 80 -8.91 13.84 1.76
N LEU A 81 -8.99 14.46 2.95
CA LEU A 81 -7.82 15.03 3.62
C LEU A 81 -6.89 13.92 4.13
N PRO A 82 -5.56 14.06 3.99
CA PRO A 82 -4.63 13.13 4.59
C PRO A 82 -4.68 13.26 6.12
N ILE A 83 -4.84 12.13 6.80
CA ILE A 83 -4.96 12.05 8.27
C ILE A 83 -3.74 11.41 8.93
N ALA A 84 -2.92 10.69 8.17
CA ALA A 84 -1.68 10.08 8.65
C ALA A 84 -0.67 9.86 7.50
N ILE A 85 0.61 9.81 7.87
CA ILE A 85 1.79 9.47 7.03
C ILE A 85 2.73 8.56 7.84
#